data_AF-A0A2L0WTB7-F1
#
_entry.id   AF-A0A2L0WTB7-F1
#
_cell.length_a   1.000
_cell.length_b   1.000
_cell.length_c   1.000
_cell.angle_alpha   90.00
_cell.angle_beta   90.00
_cell.angle_gamma   90.00
#
_symmetry.space_group_name_H-M   'P 1'
#
loop_
_entity.id
_entity.type
_entity.pdbx_description
1 polymer ?
#
loop_
_entity_poly.entity_id
_entity_poly.type
_entity_poly.pdbx_seq_one_letter_code
_entity_poly.pdbx_strand_id
1 'polypeptide(L)' 'MHFHDCFVNGCDGSVLLDDTSTFTGEKTALPNINSIRGFEVVDQIKAAVDKACKRPVVWCADILA' A
#
# COMPACT_ATOMS: atom_id res chain seq x y z
N MET A 1 0.79 0.59 8.93
CA MET A 1 0.79 0.95 7.49
C MET A 1 -0.08 2.17 7.24
N HIS A 2 -1.39 2.14 7.57
CA HIS A 2 -2.29 3.30 7.48
C HIS A 2 -1.71 4.61 8.02
N PHE A 3 -1.15 4.60 9.24
CA PHE A 3 -0.52 5.79 9.81
C PHE A 3 0.59 6.36 8.92
N HIS A 4 1.46 5.50 8.36
CA HIS A 4 2.57 5.94 7.52
C HIS A 4 2.09 6.46 6.17
N ASP A 5 1.06 5.83 5.60
CA ASP A 5 0.37 6.29 4.39
C ASP A 5 -0.20 7.70 4.61
N CYS A 6 -1.08 7.86 5.59
CA CYS A 6 -1.75 9.14 5.84
C CYS A 6 -0.81 10.29 6.22
N PHE A 7 0.37 10.00 6.78
CA PHE A 7 1.30 11.03 7.23
C PHE A 7 2.14 11.62 6.09
N VAL A 8 2.27 10.92 4.97
CA VAL A 8 3.02 11.38 3.80
C VAL A 8 2.03 11.58 2.65
N ASN A 9 1.79 12.83 2.26
CA ASN A 9 0.84 13.21 1.19
C ASN A 9 -0.62 12.71 1.32
N GLY A 10 -1.00 12.08 2.44
CA GLY A 10 -2.37 11.69 2.74
C GLY A 10 -2.63 10.20 2.52
N CYS A 11 -3.83 9.73 2.85
CA CYS A 11 -4.16 8.30 2.79
C CYS A 11 -4.48 7.88 1.34
N ASP A 12 -3.46 7.79 0.49
CA ASP A 12 -3.59 7.54 -0.95
C ASP A 12 -3.04 6.17 -1.40
N GLY A 13 -2.53 5.37 -0.45
CA GLY A 13 -1.91 4.07 -0.72
C GLY A 13 -0.52 4.16 -1.32
N SER A 14 0.10 5.34 -1.39
CA SER A 14 1.45 5.56 -1.92
C SER A 14 2.51 4.75 -1.18
N VAL A 15 2.31 4.47 0.12
CA VAL A 15 3.22 3.63 0.92
C VAL A 15 3.35 2.19 0.41
N LEU A 16 2.41 1.74 -0.43
CA LEU A 16 2.38 0.39 -1.02
C LEU A 16 3.19 0.27 -2.30
N LEU A 17 3.61 1.37 -2.91
CA LEU A 17 4.31 1.35 -4.20
C LEU A 17 5.77 0.91 -4.02
N ASP A 18 6.21 0.01 -4.90
CA ASP A 18 7.60 -0.42 -4.99
C ASP A 18 8.45 0.57 -5.79
N ASP A 19 9.77 0.54 -5.54
CA ASP A 19 10.74 1.28 -6.34
C ASP A 19 10.71 0.82 -7.81
N THR A 20 10.87 1.77 -8.72
CA THR A 20 11.05 1.53 -10.16
C THR A 20 12.27 2.31 -10.67
N SER A 21 12.61 2.17 -11.95
CA SER A 21 13.75 2.88 -12.54
C SER A 21 13.59 4.41 -12.56
N THR A 22 12.35 4.92 -12.47
CA THR A 22 12.05 6.36 -12.54
C THR A 22 11.35 6.89 -11.29
N PHE A 23 11.13 6.06 -10.27
CA PHE A 23 10.43 6.44 -9.05
C PHE A 23 10.98 5.66 -7.85
N THR A 24 11.31 6.37 -6.78
CA THR A 24 11.63 5.78 -5.48
C THR A 24 10.38 5.88 -4.61
N GLY A 25 9.84 4.74 -4.21
CA GLY A 25 8.69 4.63 -3.34
C GLY A 25 9.05 4.83 -1.88
N GLU A 26 8.04 4.75 -1.02
CA GLU A 26 8.20 5.08 0.39
C GLU A 26 8.73 3.93 1.23
N LYS A 27 8.67 2.69 0.72
CA LYS A 27 9.10 1.49 1.46
C LYS A 27 10.57 1.55 1.89
N THR A 28 11.41 2.24 1.13
CA THR A 28 12.85 2.39 1.40
C THR A 28 13.18 3.63 2.24
N ALA A 29 12.19 4.44 2.62
CA ALA A 29 12.39 5.58 3.52
C ALA A 29 12.87 5.11 4.90
N LEU A 30 13.70 5.92 5.58
CA LEU A 30 14.25 5.60 6.91
C LEU A 30 13.23 5.10 7.96
N PRO A 31 12.02 5.69 8.10
CA PRO A 31 11.05 5.18 9.07
C PRO A 31 10.38 3.86 8.64
N ASN A 32 10.50 3.46 7.37
CA ASN A 32 9.80 2.34 6.75
C ASN A 32 10.69 1.12 6.53
N ILE A 33 11.94 1.35 6.12
CA ILE A 33 12.89 0.29 5.78
C ILE A 33 13.16 -0.62 6.99
N ASN A 34 12.99 -1.92 6.82
CA ASN A 34 13.09 -2.93 7.89
C ASN A 34 12.18 -2.65 9.11
N SER A 35 11.09 -1.91 8.93
CA SER A 35 10.18 -1.48 10.02
C SER A 35 8.73 -1.84 9.72
N ILE A 36 8.13 -1.22 8.70
CA ILE A 36 6.75 -1.52 8.30
C ILE A 36 6.70 -2.87 7.56
N ARG A 37 5.62 -3.62 7.77
CA ARG A 37 5.48 -5.03 7.34
C ARG A 37 4.03 -5.35 7.00
N GLY A 38 3.81 -6.48 6.32
CA GLY A 38 2.49 -6.98 5.98
C GLY A 38 1.97 -6.53 4.61
N PHE A 39 2.85 -6.14 3.70
CA PHE A 39 2.49 -5.78 2.32
C PHE A 39 1.80 -6.95 1.60
N GLU A 40 2.28 -8.17 1.84
CA GLU A 40 1.76 -9.40 1.23
C GLU A 40 0.34 -9.71 1.72
N VAL A 41 -0.02 -9.26 2.93
CA VAL A 41 -1.38 -9.38 3.45
C VAL A 41 -2.31 -8.41 2.73
N VAL A 42 -1.85 -7.19 2.46
CA VAL A 42 -2.60 -6.21 1.67
C VAL A 42 -2.82 -6.73 0.23
N ASP A 43 -1.80 -7.34 -0.38
CA ASP A 43 -1.91 -7.97 -1.70
C ASP A 43 -2.96 -9.10 -1.71
N GLN A 44 -2.96 -9.95 -0.68
CA GLN A 44 -3.94 -11.02 -0.54
C GLN A 44 -5.37 -10.48 -0.37
N ILE A 45 -5.55 -9.43 0.45
CA ILE A 45 -6.86 -8.78 0.62
C ILE A 45 -7.30 -8.18 -0.71
N LYS A 46 -6.43 -7.44 -1.40
CA LYS A 46 -6.74 -6.82 -2.69
C LYS A 46 -7.14 -7.87 -3.72
N ALA A 47 -6.39 -8.96 -3.85
CA ALA A 47 -6.71 -10.06 -4.74
C ALA A 47 -8.05 -10.74 -4.39
N ALA A 48 -8.32 -10.95 -3.09
CA ALA A 48 -9.57 -11.55 -2.63
C ALA A 48 -10.78 -10.66 -2.92
N VAL A 49 -10.66 -9.35 -2.67
CA VAL A 49 -11.72 -8.36 -2.93
C VAL A 49 -11.97 -8.21 -4.42
N ASP A 50 -10.93 -8.06 -5.23
CA ASP A 50 -11.08 -7.94 -6.68
C ASP A 50 -11.72 -9.20 -7.29
N LYS A 51 -11.38 -10.39 -6.76
CA LYS A 51 -12.02 -11.65 -7.15
C LYS A 51 -13.49 -11.70 -6.74
N ALA A 52 -13.83 -11.27 -5.52
CA ALA A 52 -15.22 -11.24 -5.05
C ALA A 52 -16.08 -10.27 -5.88
N CYS A 53 -15.52 -9.11 -6.23
CA CYS A 53 -16.20 -8.06 -6.99
C CYS A 53 -16.11 -8.26 -8.50
N LYS A 54 -15.27 -9.19 -8.99
CA LYS A 54 -14.96 -9.45 -10.41
C LYS A 54 -14.41 -8.23 -11.17
N ARG A 55 -13.91 -7.24 -10.44
CA ARG A 55 -13.32 -6.00 -10.95
C ARG A 55 -12.63 -5.23 -9.81
N PRO A 56 -11.65 -4.36 -10.10
CA PRO A 56 -11.04 -3.49 -9.11
C PRO A 56 -12.03 -2.38 -8.71
N VAL A 57 -12.61 -2.48 -7.52
CA VAL A 57 -13.59 -1.49 -7.01
C VAL A 57 -13.19 -0.86 -5.68
N VAL A 58 -12.44 -1.60 -4.87
CA VAL A 58 -11.91 -1.07 -3.61
C VAL A 58 -10.49 -0.59 -3.86
N TRP A 59 -10.19 0.64 -3.46
CA TRP A 59 -8.89 1.28 -3.64
C TRP A 59 -7.92 0.76 -2.57
N CYS A 60 -6.62 0.76 -2.84
CA CYS A 60 -5.64 0.25 -1.88
C CYS A 60 -5.60 1.09 -0.59
N ALA A 61 -5.83 2.41 -0.69
CA ALA A 61 -6.01 3.29 0.46
C ALA A 61 -7.17 2.83 1.38
N ASP A 62 -8.31 2.45 0.79
CA ASP A 62 -9.47 1.98 1.54
C ASP A 62 -9.22 0.63 2.23
N ILE A 63 -8.35 -0.21 1.67
CA ILE A 63 -7.94 -1.48 2.31
C ILE A 63 -7.07 -1.22 3.55
N LEU A 64 -6.32 -0.11 3.57
CA LEU A 64 -5.46 0.23 4.70
C LEU A 64 -6.22 0.87 5.88
N ALA A 65 -7.40 1.43 5.66
CA ALA A 65 -8.19 2.17 6.65
C ALA A 65 -8.85 1.31 7.74
#